data_AF-A0A356E9I7-F1
#
_entry.id   AF-A0A356E9I7-F1
#
_cell.length_a   1.000
_cell.length_b   1.000
_cell.length_c   1.000
_cell.angle_alpha   90.00
_cell.angle_beta   90.00
_cell.angle_gamma   90.00
#
_symmetry.space_group_name_H-M   'P 1'
#
loop_
_entity.id
_entity.type
_entity.pdbx_description
1 polymer ?
#
loop_
_entity_poly.entity_id
_entity_poly.type
_entity_poly.pdbx_seq_one_letter_code
_entity_poly.pdbx_strand_id
1 'polypeptide(L)'
;IQISHRQYQRLIDYVEKTLQWQNGKPILIQTPLVYGEHDAFYEAKGRYSLFFSCNTWINNGLKSIGADAVLWTFTDVGLLRHYRYNPK
;
A
#
# COMPACT_ATOMS: atom_id res chain seq x y z
N ILE A 1 -10.31 10.52 -0.62
CA ILE A 1 -9.98 10.24 -2.04
C ILE A 1 -11.16 9.49 -2.64
N GLN A 2 -11.67 9.94 -3.78
CA GLN A 2 -12.61 9.18 -4.60
C GLN A 2 -11.84 8.73 -5.86
N ILE A 3 -11.91 7.45 -6.21
CA ILE A 3 -11.24 6.89 -7.40
C ILE A 3 -12.26 6.26 -8.32
N SER A 4 -12.01 6.31 -9.63
CA SER A 4 -12.82 5.59 -10.62
C SER A 4 -12.62 4.08 -10.50
N HIS A 5 -13.56 3.29 -11.02
CA HIS A 5 -13.44 1.83 -11.07
C HIS A 5 -12.15 1.36 -11.77
N ARG A 6 -11.75 2.04 -12.86
CA ARG A 6 -10.52 1.75 -13.59
C ARG A 6 -9.26 2.01 -12.75
N GLN A 7 -9.26 3.05 -11.93
CA GLN A 7 -8.16 3.34 -11.01
C GLN A 7 -8.11 2.30 -9.89
N TYR A 8 -9.26 1.86 -9.39
CA TYR A 8 -9.34 0.79 -8.40
C TYR A 8 -8.75 -0.53 -8.93
N GLN A 9 -9.07 -0.92 -10.16
CA GLN A 9 -8.47 -2.11 -10.81
C GLN A 9 -6.94 -1.99 -10.90
N ARG A 10 -6.42 -0.84 -11.34
CA ARG A 10 -4.97 -0.59 -11.40
C ARG A 10 -4.30 -0.67 -10.03
N LEU A 11 -5.02 -0.27 -8.97
CA LEU A 11 -4.53 -0.37 -7.60
C LEU A 11 -4.45 -1.83 -7.15
N ILE A 12 -5.47 -2.64 -7.48
CA ILE A 12 -5.45 -4.09 -7.22
C ILE A 12 -4.24 -4.72 -7.91
N ASP A 13 -4.04 -4.46 -9.21
CA ASP A 13 -2.91 -5.00 -9.97
C ASP A 13 -1.56 -4.62 -9.33
N TYR A 14 -1.45 -3.41 -8.81
CA TYR A 14 -0.26 -2.95 -8.09
C TYR A 14 -0.04 -3.73 -6.80
N VAL A 15 -1.07 -3.88 -5.96
CA VAL A 15 -1.00 -4.62 -4.71
C VAL A 15 -0.64 -6.08 -4.97
N GLU A 16 -1.33 -6.75 -5.90
CA GLU A 16 -1.08 -8.15 -6.25
C GLU A 16 0.36 -8.40 -6.72
N LYS A 17 0.92 -7.47 -7.50
CA LYS A 17 2.32 -7.54 -7.93
C LYS A 17 3.29 -7.48 -6.76
N THR A 18 2.92 -6.80 -5.67
CA THR A 18 3.76 -6.66 -4.46
C THR A 18 3.69 -7.86 -3.53
N LEU A 19 2.71 -8.76 -3.68
CA LEU A 19 2.57 -9.96 -2.85
C LEU A 19 3.43 -11.12 -3.37
N GLN A 20 3.87 -11.99 -2.46
CA GLN A 20 4.38 -13.31 -2.80
C GLN A 20 3.22 -14.29 -2.96
N TRP A 21 3.38 -15.19 -3.93
CA TRP A 21 2.35 -16.14 -4.32
C TRP A 21 2.90 -17.56 -4.22
N GLN A 22 2.10 -18.46 -3.66
CA GLN A 22 2.36 -19.90 -3.64
C GLN A 22 1.10 -20.62 -4.08
N ASN A 23 1.21 -21.50 -5.08
CA ASN A 23 0.09 -22.28 -5.61
C ASN A 23 -1.12 -21.40 -6.03
N GLY A 24 -0.86 -20.23 -6.63
CA GLY A 24 -1.90 -19.32 -7.10
C GLY A 24 -2.63 -18.55 -6.00
N LYS A 25 -2.14 -18.58 -4.75
CA LYS A 25 -2.68 -17.81 -3.62
C LYS A 25 -1.60 -16.94 -2.98
N PRO A 26 -1.94 -15.76 -2.43
CA PRO A 26 -1.00 -14.99 -1.62
C PRO A 26 -0.67 -15.76 -0.34
N ILE A 27 0.59 -15.68 0.10
CA ILE A 27 1.05 -16.41 1.28
C ILE A 27 0.61 -15.65 2.53
N LEU A 28 -0.28 -16.25 3.33
CA LEU A 28 -0.74 -15.69 4.60
C LEU A 28 0.32 -15.85 5.70
N ILE A 29 0.59 -14.78 6.42
CA ILE A 29 1.44 -14.78 7.62
C ILE A 29 0.54 -15.07 8.83
N GLN A 30 0.70 -16.24 9.43
CA GLN A 30 -0.01 -16.60 10.66
C GLN A 30 0.63 -15.88 11.84
N THR A 31 -0.08 -14.91 12.42
CA THR A 31 0.41 -14.12 13.55
C THR A 31 -0.72 -13.66 14.46
N PRO A 32 -0.51 -13.62 15.79
CA PRO A 32 -1.47 -13.01 16.72
C PRO A 32 -1.41 -11.48 16.73
N LEU A 33 -0.50 -10.86 15.97
CA LEU A 33 -0.27 -9.41 15.95
C LEU A 33 -1.23 -8.63 15.04
N VAL A 34 -2.38 -9.22 14.70
CA VAL A 34 -3.47 -8.53 13.99
C VAL A 34 -4.10 -7.48 14.91
N TYR A 35 -4.47 -6.33 14.34
CA TYR A 35 -5.05 -5.20 15.07
C TYR A 35 -6.55 -5.40 15.35
N GLY A 36 -7.20 -6.35 14.69
CA GLY A 36 -8.59 -6.74 14.85
C GLY A 36 -8.95 -8.05 14.13
N GLU A 37 -10.22 -8.42 14.18
CA GLU A 37 -10.73 -9.69 13.63
C GLU A 37 -10.83 -9.69 12.09
N HIS A 38 -10.56 -8.56 11.44
CA HIS A 38 -10.78 -8.37 10.00
C HIS A 38 -9.49 -8.05 9.23
N ASP A 39 -8.35 -8.23 9.86
CA ASP A 39 -7.05 -7.93 9.27
C ASP A 39 -6.19 -9.19 9.17
N ALA A 40 -5.44 -9.26 8.09
CA ALA A 40 -4.57 -10.37 7.75
C ALA A 40 -3.29 -9.82 7.14
N PHE A 41 -2.17 -10.44 7.48
CA PHE A 41 -0.87 -10.10 6.92
C PHE A 41 -0.46 -11.12 5.88
N TYR A 42 0.16 -10.66 4.80
CA TYR A 42 0.61 -11.51 3.70
C TYR A 42 2.07 -11.21 3.38
N GLU A 43 2.80 -12.23 2.92
CA GLU A 43 4.20 -12.07 2.51
C GLU A 43 4.30 -11.15 1.29
N ALA A 44 5.21 -10.18 1.38
CA ALA A 44 5.50 -9.23 0.32
C ALA A 44 6.77 -9.61 -0.46
N LYS A 45 6.85 -9.23 -1.73
CA LYS A 45 8.08 -9.32 -2.53
C LYS A 45 9.02 -8.19 -2.12
N GLY A 46 10.27 -8.55 -1.84
CA GLY A 46 11.31 -7.61 -1.44
C GLY A 46 11.46 -7.52 0.07
N ARG A 47 12.28 -6.58 0.53
CA ARG A 47 12.59 -6.37 1.95
C ARG A 47 12.51 -4.88 2.28
N TYR A 48 12.02 -4.58 3.48
CA TYR A 48 12.02 -3.23 4.00
C TYR A 48 13.43 -2.67 4.02
N SER A 49 13.61 -1.43 3.55
CA SER A 49 14.88 -0.72 3.61
C SER A 49 14.64 0.78 3.71
N LEU A 50 15.69 1.56 3.96
CA LEU A 50 15.61 3.04 3.97
C LEU A 50 15.05 3.62 2.66
N PHE A 51 15.22 2.91 1.54
CA PHE A 51 14.72 3.30 0.21
C PHE A 51 13.39 2.61 -0.17
N PHE A 52 12.98 1.59 0.58
CA PHE A 52 11.72 0.86 0.40
C PHE A 52 10.96 0.81 1.72
N SER A 53 10.41 1.97 2.07
CA SER A 53 9.53 2.16 3.22
C SER A 53 8.05 1.99 2.86
N CYS A 54 7.18 1.93 3.87
CA CYS A 54 5.73 1.94 3.70
C CYS A 54 5.26 3.17 2.89
N ASN A 55 5.83 4.35 3.15
CA ASN A 55 5.52 5.58 2.41
C ASN A 55 5.91 5.49 0.93
N THR A 56 7.03 4.83 0.62
CA THR A 56 7.43 4.58 -0.77
C THR A 56 6.48 3.63 -1.46
N TRP A 57 6.05 2.57 -0.76
CA TRP A 57 5.06 1.63 -1.28
C TRP A 57 3.70 2.30 -1.54
N ILE A 58 3.19 3.13 -0.62
CA ILE A 58 1.91 3.85 -0.83
C ILE A 58 2.04 4.85 -1.99
N ASN A 59 3.14 5.60 -2.05
CA ASN A 59 3.35 6.59 -3.11
C ASN A 59 3.41 5.94 -4.50
N ASN A 60 4.05 4.78 -4.62
CA ASN A 60 4.08 4.03 -5.87
C ASN A 60 2.69 3.50 -6.25
N GLY A 61 1.85 3.14 -5.27
CA GLY A 61 0.45 2.80 -5.51
C GLY A 61 -0.38 4.00 -6.01
N LEU A 62 -0.16 5.20 -5.49
CA LEU A 62 -0.82 6.42 -6.00
C LEU A 62 -0.36 6.75 -7.44
N LYS A 63 0.94 6.64 -7.71
CA LYS A 63 1.48 6.79 -9.07
C LYS A 63 0.91 5.75 -10.03
N SER A 64 0.73 4.50 -9.58
CA SER A 64 0.23 3.42 -10.43
C SER A 64 -1.21 3.64 -10.90
N ILE A 65 -2.00 4.45 -10.20
CA ILE A 65 -3.36 4.86 -10.59
C ILE A 65 -3.42 6.25 -11.26
N GLY A 66 -2.27 6.92 -11.42
CA GLY A 66 -2.18 8.27 -11.98
C GLY A 66 -2.76 9.36 -11.07
N ALA A 67 -2.81 9.13 -9.76
CA ALA A 67 -3.18 10.14 -8.78
C ALA A 67 -1.98 11.00 -8.39
N ASP A 68 -2.24 12.21 -7.88
CA ASP A 68 -1.19 13.10 -7.37
C ASP A 68 -0.38 12.39 -6.29
N ALA A 69 0.91 12.23 -6.55
CA ALA A 69 1.83 11.47 -5.74
C ALA A 69 2.91 12.41 -5.18
N VAL A 70 3.23 12.29 -3.90
CA VAL A 70 4.15 13.22 -3.22
C VAL A 70 5.60 12.88 -3.58
N LEU A 71 6.39 13.89 -3.95
CA LEU A 71 7.78 13.73 -4.42
C LEU A 71 8.74 13.22 -3.32
N TRP A 72 8.39 13.40 -2.04
CA TRP A 72 9.22 13.07 -0.87
C TRP A 72 8.49 12.09 0.08
N THR A 73 9.03 10.87 0.23
CA THR A 73 8.42 9.76 1.01
C THR A 73 9.20 9.39 2.29
N PHE A 74 10.23 10.16 2.66
CA PHE A 74 11.10 9.82 3.80
C PHE A 74 10.42 10.02 5.17
N THR A 75 9.40 10.87 5.26
CA THR A 75 8.60 11.09 6.47
C THR A 75 7.12 11.21 6.14
N ASP A 76 6.29 10.76 7.07
CA ASP A 76 4.83 10.63 7.03
C ASP A 76 4.11 11.98 6.81
N VAL A 77 4.85 13.08 7.00
CA VAL A 77 4.38 14.46 6.95
C VAL A 77 4.01 14.91 5.52
N GLY A 78 4.55 14.28 4.48
CA GLY A 78 4.27 14.65 3.09
C GLY A 78 2.98 14.03 2.54
N LEU A 79 2.87 12.69 2.65
CA LEU A 79 1.85 11.89 1.96
C LEU A 79 0.45 12.05 2.57
N LEU A 80 0.33 12.01 3.90
CA LEU A 80 -0.96 12.15 4.60
C LEU A 80 -1.47 13.61 4.61
N ARG A 81 -0.57 14.58 4.44
CA ARG A 81 -0.90 16.02 4.45
C ARG A 81 -1.42 16.51 3.10
N HIS A 82 -1.03 15.88 1.98
CA HIS A 82 -1.59 16.18 0.66
C HIS A 82 -3.05 15.72 0.50
N TYR A 83 -3.43 14.63 1.16
CA TYR A 83 -4.81 14.13 1.13
C TYR A 83 -5.65 14.49 2.36
N ARG A 84 -5.09 15.33 3.24
CA ARG A 84 -5.69 15.94 4.43
C ARG A 84 -6.79 15.11 5.13
N TYR A 85 -6.35 14.47 6.21
CA TYR A 85 -7.07 14.28 7.45
C TYR A 85 -8.03 15.46 7.75
N ASN A 86 -9.33 15.15 7.87
CA ASN A 86 -10.35 16.07 8.36
C ASN A 86 -10.80 15.51 9.72
N PRO A 87 -10.23 15.98 10.85
CA PRO A 87 -10.74 15.60 12.16
C PRO A 87 -12.17 16.14 12.27
N LYS A 88 -13.13 15.24 12.49
CA LYS A 88 -14.36 15.65 13.15
C LYS A 88 -14.08 15.84 14.62
#